data_AF-A0A2J6Q855-F1
#
_entry.id   AF-A0A2J6Q855-F1
#
_cell.length_a   1.000
_cell.length_b   1.000
_cell.length_c   1.000
_cell.angle_alpha   90.00
_cell.angle_beta   90.00
_cell.angle_gamma   90.00
#
_symmetry.space_group_name_H-M   'P 1'
#
loop_
_entity.id
_entity.type
_entity.pdbx_description
1 polymer ?
#
loop_
_entity_poly.entity_id
_entity_poly.type
_entity_poly.pdbx_seq_one_letter_code
_entity_poly.pdbx_strand_id
1 'polypeptide(L)' 'SFCKIFEGAIFIARKLDLEYLWLDSLFIIPDDEEDRRRESALMSMVYGNSYFNIAAAGASEGTQGCF' A
#
# COMPACT_ATOMS: atom_id res chain seq x y z
N SER A 1 -14.21 7.82 7.42
CA SER A 1 -13.36 8.68 6.58
C SER A 1 -12.54 7.76 5.69
N PHE A 2 -12.50 7.98 4.37
CA PHE A 2 -11.65 7.19 3.48
C PHE A 2 -10.17 7.53 3.77
N CYS A 3 -9.29 6.55 3.76
CA CYS A 3 -7.88 6.71 4.16
C CYS A 3 -7.16 7.64 3.16
N LYS A 4 -6.55 8.73 3.64
CA LYS A 4 -5.89 9.72 2.78
C LYS A 4 -4.70 9.14 2.01
N ILE A 5 -4.07 8.10 2.55
CA ILE A 5 -2.99 7.38 1.86
C ILE A 5 -3.53 6.72 0.58
N PHE A 6 -4.74 6.14 0.61
CA PHE A 6 -5.33 5.52 -0.58
C PHE A 6 -5.67 6.54 -1.65
N GLU A 7 -6.19 7.71 -1.27
CA GLU A 7 -6.43 8.81 -2.22
C GLU A 7 -5.13 9.26 -2.90
N GLY A 8 -4.05 9.40 -2.12
CA GLY A 8 -2.72 9.75 -2.63
C GLY A 8 -2.16 8.69 -3.58
N ALA A 9 -2.27 7.41 -3.22
CA ALA A 9 -1.81 6.30 -4.05
C ALA A 9 -2.58 6.21 -5.38
N ILE A 10 -3.91 6.39 -5.35
CA ILE A 10 -4.76 6.43 -6.55
C ILE A 10 -4.39 7.63 -7.43
N PHE A 11 -4.16 8.79 -6.84
CA PHE A 11 -3.76 9.99 -7.59
C PHE A 11 -2.43 9.78 -8.31
N ILE A 12 -1.42 9.22 -7.63
CA ILE A 12 -0.10 8.92 -8.21
C ILE A 12 -0.22 7.88 -9.33
N ALA A 13 -0.94 6.78 -9.11
CA ALA A 13 -1.13 5.73 -10.12
C ALA A 13 -1.80 6.28 -11.39
N ARG A 14 -2.86 7.09 -11.25
CA ARG A 14 -3.54 7.74 -12.38
C ARG A 14 -2.65 8.75 -13.10
N LYS A 15 -1.78 9.46 -12.40
CA LYS A 15 -0.80 10.38 -13.02
C LYS A 15 0.27 9.66 -13.83
N LEU A 16 0.51 8.39 -13.53
CA LEU A 16 1.47 7.54 -14.22
C LEU A 16 0.79 6.59 -15.22
N ASP A 17 -0.49 6.80 -15.52
CA ASP A 17 -1.30 6.00 -16.45
C ASP A 17 -1.33 4.49 -16.11
N LEU A 18 -1.26 4.17 -14.81
CA LEU A 18 -1.41 2.80 -14.34
C LEU A 18 -2.86 2.50 -13.97
N GLU A 19 -3.38 1.41 -14.52
CA GLU A 19 -4.76 0.95 -14.30
C GLU A 19 -4.89 0.06 -13.04
N TYR A 20 -3.78 -0.55 -12.60
CA TYR A 20 -3.77 -1.47 -11.46
C TYR A 20 -2.95 -0.93 -10.30
N LEU A 21 -3.55 -0.95 -9.12
CA LEU A 21 -2.92 -0.58 -7.86
C LEU A 21 -3.14 -1.70 -6.85
N TRP A 22 -2.05 -2.17 -6.24
CA TRP A 22 -2.09 -3.10 -5.12
C TRP A 22 -1.82 -2.34 -3.81
N LEU A 23 -2.62 -2.59 -2.77
CA LEU A 23 -2.55 -1.93 -1.47
C LEU A 23 -2.38 -3.01 -0.38
N ASP A 24 -1.20 -3.09 0.22
CA ASP A 24 -0.85 -4.00 1.34
C ASP A 24 -1.64 -3.71 2.61
N SER A 25 -1.87 -2.44 2.88
CA SER A 25 -2.49 -1.90 4.10
C SER A 25 -3.98 -2.22 4.26
N LEU A 26 -4.60 -2.85 3.26
CA LEU A 26 -5.96 -3.39 3.36
C LEU A 26 -6.00 -4.86 3.84
N PHE A 27 -4.87 -5.57 3.79
CA PHE A 27 -4.83 -7.02 3.93
C PHE A 27 -3.96 -7.52 5.09
N ILE A 28 -3.19 -6.64 5.74
CA ILE A 28 -2.43 -7.01 6.94
C ILE A 28 -3.26 -6.62 8.17
N ILE A 29 -3.79 -7.62 8.87
CA ILE A 29 -4.53 -7.39 10.12
C ILE A 29 -3.54 -6.92 11.20
N PRO A 30 -3.75 -5.75 11.82
CA PRO A 30 -2.96 -5.33 12.96
C PRO A 30 -3.10 -6.36 14.09
N ASP A 31 -1.97 -6.76 14.69
CA ASP A 31 -1.88 -7.74 15.80
C ASP A 31 -2.06 -9.22 15.40
N ASP A 32 -2.03 -9.56 14.11
CA ASP A 32 -1.96 -10.95 13.63
C ASP A 32 -0.60 -11.24 12.97
N GLU A 33 0.31 -11.88 13.72
CA GLU A 33 1.65 -12.21 13.21
C GLU A 33 1.62 -13.26 12.08
N GLU A 34 0.68 -14.20 12.09
CA GLU A 34 0.61 -15.26 11.08
C GLU A 34 0.07 -14.72 9.76
N ASP A 35 -0.96 -13.87 9.82
CA ASP A 35 -1.48 -13.13 8.67
C ASP A 35 -0.38 -12.24 8.06
N ARG A 36 0.34 -11.50 8.92
CA ARG A 36 1.49 -10.69 8.47
C ARG A 36 2.57 -11.52 7.81
N ARG A 37 2.90 -12.71 8.33
CA ARG A 37 3.92 -13.61 7.77
C ARG A 37 3.50 -14.14 6.40
N ARG A 38 2.22 -14.52 6.28
CA ARG A 38 1.61 -15.00 5.03
C ARG A 38 1.60 -13.92 3.96
N GLU A 39 1.10 -12.73 4.28
CA GLU A 39 1.03 -11.61 3.35
C GLU A 39 2.43 -11.10 3.00
N SER A 40 3.36 -11.03 3.96
CA SER A 40 4.76 -10.62 3.72
C SER A 40 5.51 -11.57 2.78
N ALA A 41 5.19 -12.87 2.79
CA ALA A 41 5.75 -13.82 1.84
C ALA A 41 5.31 -13.53 0.40
N LEU A 42 4.08 -13.04 0.21
CA LEU A 42 3.53 -12.63 -1.09
C LEU A 42 4.09 -11.26 -1.52
N MET A 43 4.32 -10.36 -0.57
CA MET A 43 4.86 -9.01 -0.82
C MET A 43 6.17 -9.04 -1.60
N SER A 44 7.07 -10.00 -1.36
CA SER A 44 8.33 -10.11 -2.12
C SER A 44 8.09 -10.36 -3.61
N MET A 45 7.05 -11.11 -3.99
CA MET A 45 6.70 -11.32 -5.39
C MET A 45 5.98 -10.12 -5.98
N VAL A 46 5.09 -9.49 -5.20
CA VAL A 46 4.33 -8.31 -5.66
C VAL A 46 5.25 -7.11 -5.88
N TYR A 47 6.13 -6.81 -4.94
CA TYR A 47 7.12 -5.74 -5.07
C TYR A 47 8.16 -6.00 -6.15
N GLY A 48 8.52 -7.26 -6.39
CA GLY A 48 9.48 -7.63 -7.44
C GLY A 48 8.91 -7.54 -8.86
N ASN A 49 7.58 -7.60 -8.99
CA ASN A 49 6.89 -7.54 -10.29
C ASN A 49 6.08 -6.24 -10.49
N SER A 50 6.17 -5.28 -9.56
CA SER A 50 5.51 -3.98 -9.70
C SER A 50 6.30 -3.03 -10.58
N TYR A 51 5.60 -2.09 -11.24
CA TYR A 51 6.25 -1.01 -11.99
C TYR A 51 6.97 -0.03 -11.05
N PHE A 52 6.38 0.25 -9.89
CA PHE A 52 7.00 1.01 -8.80
C PHE A 52 6.23 0.75 -7.49
N ASN A 53 6.85 1.04 -6.35
CA ASN A 53 6.24 0.92 -5.02
C ASN A 53 6.10 2.29 -4.35
N ILE A 54 4.93 2.58 -3.77
CA ILE A 54 4.67 3.78 -2.98
C ILE A 54 4.69 3.39 -1.51
N ALA A 55 5.57 4.00 -0.72
CA ALA A 55 5.63 3.79 0.73
C ALA A 55 5.44 5.11 1.46
N ALA A 56 4.39 5.21 2.27
CA ALA A 56 4.14 6.36 3.15
C ALA A 56 4.95 6.25 4.45
N ALA A 57 6.28 6.15 4.34
CA ALA A 57 7.17 5.84 5.47
C ALA A 57 7.19 6.91 6.58
N GLY A 58 6.73 8.13 6.30
CA GLY A 58 6.59 9.22 7.27
C GLY A 58 5.22 9.34 7.92
N ALA A 59 4.24 8.54 7.50
CA ALA A 59 2.90 8.54 8.07
C ALA A 59 2.80 7.47 9.17
N SER A 60 2.53 7.91 10.40
CA SER A 60 2.15 7.06 11.53
C SER A 60 0.71 6.54 11.41
N GLU A 61 -0.15 7.21 10.64
CA GLU A 61 -1.55 6.82 10.44
C GLU A 61 -2.04 7.08 9.01
N GLY A 62 -3.03 6.30 8.58
CA GLY A 62 -3.68 6.44 7.26
C GLY A 62 -4.34 7.80 6.99
N THR A 63 -4.54 8.60 8.03
CA THR A 63 -5.13 9.94 7.99
C THR A 63 -4.14 11.03 7.57
N GLN A 64 -2.83 10.78 7.69
CA GLN A 64 -1.78 11.76 7.37
C GLN A 64 -1.54 11.92 5.86
N GLY A 65 -1.92 10.94 5.04
CA GLY A 65 -1.82 11.04 3.57
C GLY A 65 -0.40 10.94 3.02
N CYS A 66 -0.25 11.16 1.71
CA CYS A 66 1.02 11.08 0.99
C CYS A 66 1.68 12.45 0.73
N PHE A 67 1.08 13.55 1.22
CA PHE A 67 1.47 14.93 0.93
C PHE A 67 1.34 15.82 2.17
#